data_AF-A0A180FNV4-F1
#
_entry.id   AF-A0A180FNV4-F1
#
_cell.length_a   1.000
_cell.length_b   1.000
_cell.length_c   1.000
_cell.angle_alpha   90.00
_cell.angle_beta   90.00
_cell.angle_gamma   90.00
#
_symmetry.space_group_name_H-M   'P 1'
#
loop_
_entity.id
_entity.type
_entity.pdbx_description
1 polymer ?
#
loop_
_entity_poly.entity_id
_entity_poly.type
_entity_poly.pdbx_seq_one_letter_code
_entity_poly.pdbx_strand_id
1 'polypeptide(L)'
;MRQAGIPLPEEKRGIRKIYLTRDVDAPFLYRSWKGFVRSLLDKRGIAASLKGKFGAPEGDPYYTFPDIFRQDEQLRELVGDNRCRSVYFFIAGGNTKEDKPHYSLRNSDIQQLLRQISARQALLGLHASYEAGLNPVLIAKEKKALEKAVGGSKIHLSRHHFLACREPEDADMLEKAGITDDFTLGYADVAGFRLGTSRPVRRINPADCRLSPLVLHPLLIMDCTLDDSKYMNLPFEAAERYCLNLIEQVRQAGGEVSLLWHNNSFTPALGNYSPRLYSSLLNNLSEPHIHTGSKCNE
;
A
#
# COMPACT_ATOMS: atom_id res chain seq x y z
N MET A 1 -9.03 -30.52 -17.06
CA MET A 1 -7.65 -30.22 -17.55
C MET A 1 -6.71 -31.38 -17.21
N ARG A 2 -6.24 -31.55 -15.96
CA ARG A 2 -5.39 -32.71 -15.58
C ARG A 2 -6.12 -34.06 -15.73
N GLN A 3 -7.36 -34.14 -15.28
CA GLN A 3 -8.24 -35.30 -15.52
C GLN A 3 -8.51 -35.56 -17.02
N ALA A 4 -8.28 -34.56 -17.87
CA ALA A 4 -8.42 -34.67 -19.32
C ALA A 4 -7.06 -34.94 -20.02
N GLY A 5 -6.01 -35.31 -19.27
CA GLY A 5 -4.69 -35.64 -19.81
C GLY A 5 -3.87 -34.44 -20.31
N ILE A 6 -4.32 -33.21 -20.06
CA ILE A 6 -3.60 -32.00 -20.48
C ILE A 6 -2.45 -31.75 -19.51
N PRO A 7 -1.17 -31.78 -19.95
CA PRO A 7 -0.04 -31.50 -19.08
C PRO A 7 -0.11 -30.03 -18.66
N LEU A 8 -0.37 -29.81 -17.38
CA LEU A 8 -0.27 -28.49 -16.77
C LEU A 8 1.12 -28.35 -16.14
N PRO A 9 1.83 -27.23 -16.35
CA PRO A 9 3.04 -26.95 -15.60
C PRO A 9 2.79 -27.11 -14.10
N GLU A 10 3.71 -27.77 -13.39
CA GLU A 10 3.67 -27.73 -11.94
C GLU A 10 3.91 -26.30 -11.48
N GLU A 11 3.00 -25.80 -10.64
CA GLU A 11 3.17 -24.48 -10.07
C GLU A 11 4.35 -24.51 -9.09
N LYS A 12 5.34 -23.66 -9.35
CA LYS A 12 6.46 -23.49 -8.42
C LYS A 12 5.90 -22.92 -7.11
N ARG A 13 5.95 -23.73 -6.05
CA ARG A 13 5.69 -23.28 -4.68
C ARG A 13 6.68 -22.17 -4.32
N GLY A 14 6.25 -21.26 -3.46
CA GLY A 14 7.01 -20.10 -3.03
C GLY A 14 6.30 -18.78 -3.35
N ILE A 15 6.73 -17.71 -2.70
CA ILE A 15 6.22 -16.37 -2.98
C ILE A 15 6.95 -15.83 -4.21
N ARG A 16 6.21 -15.54 -5.28
CA ARG A 16 6.78 -15.03 -6.54
C ARG A 16 7.29 -13.60 -6.41
N LYS A 17 6.48 -12.74 -5.79
CA LYS A 17 6.78 -11.31 -5.63
C LYS A 17 6.15 -10.76 -4.35
N ILE A 18 6.79 -9.76 -3.77
CA ILE A 18 6.36 -9.05 -2.57
C ILE A 18 6.26 -7.57 -2.93
N TYR A 19 5.10 -6.97 -2.66
CA TYR A 19 4.87 -5.54 -2.78
C TYR A 19 4.60 -4.97 -1.39
N LEU A 20 5.51 -4.11 -0.94
CA LEU A 20 5.38 -3.34 0.30
C LEU A 20 4.78 -1.99 -0.07
N THR A 21 3.46 -1.87 0.03
CA THR A 21 2.73 -0.70 -0.45
C THR A 21 2.35 0.24 0.68
N ARG A 22 2.37 1.54 0.41
CA ARG A 22 2.08 2.61 1.36
C ARG A 22 1.11 3.60 0.76
N ASP A 23 0.05 3.91 1.49
CA ASP A 23 -0.82 5.04 1.18
C ASP A 23 -0.36 6.21 2.05
N VAL A 24 0.12 7.27 1.41
CA VAL A 24 0.68 8.45 2.08
C VAL A 24 -0.44 9.47 2.29
N ASP A 25 -1.38 9.17 3.18
CA ASP A 25 -2.57 10.03 3.39
C ASP A 25 -2.27 11.20 4.32
N ALA A 26 -1.55 10.90 5.40
CA ALA A 26 -1.22 11.87 6.44
C ALA A 26 0.28 11.78 6.78
N PRO A 27 1.17 12.33 5.93
CA PRO A 27 2.61 12.25 6.14
C PRO A 27 3.08 12.96 7.43
N PHE A 28 2.29 13.91 7.94
CA PHE A 28 2.61 14.71 9.11
C PHE A 28 1.36 14.99 9.96
N LEU A 29 1.53 15.05 11.28
CA LEU A 29 0.47 15.34 12.24
C LEU A 29 0.37 16.85 12.55
N TYR A 30 1.51 17.54 12.75
CA TYR A 30 1.52 18.90 13.30
C TYR A 30 1.97 19.99 12.32
N ARG A 31 2.39 19.62 11.11
CA ARG A 31 2.98 20.57 10.16
C ARG A 31 2.00 21.46 9.41
N SER A 32 0.73 21.07 9.35
CA SER A 32 -0.32 21.95 8.84
C SER A 32 -0.70 23.00 9.89
N TRP A 33 -1.31 24.12 9.49
CA TRP A 33 -1.87 25.09 10.44
C TRP A 33 -2.91 24.47 11.39
N LYS A 34 -3.72 23.53 10.88
CA LYS A 34 -4.64 22.73 11.71
C LYS A 34 -3.88 21.82 12.68
N GLY A 35 -2.80 21.20 12.22
CA GLY A 35 -1.88 20.42 13.04
C GLY A 35 -1.28 21.25 14.17
N PHE A 36 -0.84 22.48 13.90
CA PHE A 36 -0.34 23.38 14.94
C PHE A 36 -1.40 23.70 16.01
N VAL A 37 -2.63 24.01 15.60
CA VAL A 37 -3.75 24.22 16.54
C VAL A 37 -4.01 22.95 17.37
N ARG A 38 -4.02 21.78 16.73
CA ARG A 38 -4.13 20.48 17.42
C ARG A 38 -3.00 20.29 18.43
N SER A 39 -1.76 20.61 18.07
CA SER A 39 -0.60 20.52 18.98
C SER A 39 -0.76 21.36 20.25
N LEU A 40 -1.36 22.56 20.12
CA LEU A 40 -1.68 23.42 21.26
C LEU A 40 -2.80 22.83 22.13
N LEU A 41 -3.84 22.27 21.50
CA LEU A 41 -4.94 21.57 22.20
C LEU A 41 -4.47 20.31 22.93
N ASP A 42 -3.50 19.59 22.36
CA ASP A 42 -2.83 18.43 22.97
C ASP A 42 -1.90 18.84 24.14
N LYS A 43 -1.92 20.11 24.56
CA LYS A 43 -1.17 20.67 25.69
C LYS A 43 0.34 20.43 25.64
N ARG A 44 0.90 20.29 24.44
CA ARG A 44 2.36 20.09 24.24
C ARG A 44 3.20 21.32 24.60
N GLY A 45 2.55 22.49 24.73
CA GLY A 45 3.19 23.77 24.98
C GLY A 45 3.68 24.44 23.69
N ILE A 46 3.71 25.78 23.70
CA ILE A 46 3.95 26.60 22.50
C ILE A 46 5.30 26.27 21.83
N ALA A 47 6.35 26.07 22.62
CA ALA A 47 7.68 25.74 22.10
C ALA A 47 7.70 24.38 21.38
N ALA A 48 7.03 23.36 21.93
CA ALA A 48 6.94 22.05 21.29
C ALA A 48 6.03 22.08 20.06
N SER A 49 4.97 22.88 20.06
CA SER A 49 4.10 23.07 18.89
C SER A 49 4.82 23.80 17.76
N LEU A 50 5.64 24.82 18.06
CA LEU A 50 6.50 25.48 17.08
C LEU A 50 7.54 24.50 16.54
N LYS A 51 8.16 23.69 17.39
CA LYS A 51 9.11 22.63 16.98
C LYS A 51 8.45 21.56 16.11
N GLY A 52 7.20 21.15 16.40
CA GLY A 52 6.47 20.19 15.57
C GLY A 52 6.13 20.73 14.19
N LYS A 53 5.90 22.05 14.07
CA LYS A 53 5.58 22.67 12.79
C LYS A 53 6.81 23.01 11.94
N PHE A 54 7.84 23.59 12.55
CA PHE A 54 9.01 24.15 11.85
C PHE A 54 10.30 23.35 12.06
N GLY A 55 10.30 22.38 12.97
CA GLY A 55 11.46 21.52 13.22
C GLY A 55 11.64 20.45 12.15
N ALA A 56 12.61 19.57 12.38
CA ALA A 56 12.95 18.48 11.47
C ALA A 56 11.78 17.47 11.31
N PRO A 57 11.59 16.87 10.12
CA PRO A 57 10.51 15.92 9.86
C PRO A 57 10.42 14.78 10.86
N GLU A 58 11.58 14.29 11.29
CA GLU A 58 11.77 13.18 12.21
C GLU A 58 11.20 13.45 13.61
N GLY A 59 10.88 14.71 13.93
CA GLY A 59 10.20 15.08 15.17
C GLY A 59 8.67 14.97 15.11
N ASP A 60 8.08 14.78 13.94
CA ASP A 60 6.62 14.63 13.77
C ASP A 60 6.22 13.15 14.01
N PRO A 61 5.23 12.87 14.87
CA PRO A 61 4.85 11.50 15.19
C PRO A 61 4.37 10.66 14.01
N TYR A 62 3.87 11.28 12.93
CA TYR A 62 3.43 10.58 11.73
C TYR A 62 4.56 10.37 10.72
N TYR A 63 5.72 11.00 10.92
CA TYR A 63 6.88 10.83 10.07
C TYR A 63 7.70 9.59 10.47
N THR A 64 7.15 8.42 10.19
CA THR A 64 7.71 7.11 10.52
C THR A 64 8.49 6.48 9.35
N PHE A 65 8.62 7.22 8.24
CA PHE A 65 9.32 6.78 7.03
C PHE A 65 10.74 6.24 7.27
N PRO A 66 11.58 6.81 8.16
CA PRO A 66 12.90 6.25 8.43
C PRO A 66 12.89 4.79 8.91
N ASP A 67 11.95 4.41 9.78
CA ASP A 67 11.81 3.04 10.27
C ASP A 67 11.21 2.12 9.20
N ILE A 68 10.28 2.63 8.40
CA ILE A 68 9.70 1.94 7.25
C ILE A 68 10.78 1.62 6.22
N PHE A 69 11.59 2.62 5.83
CA PHE A 69 12.67 2.44 4.86
C PHE A 69 13.66 1.39 5.33
N ARG A 70 14.07 1.42 6.60
CA ARG A 70 15.00 0.44 7.16
C ARG A 70 14.48 -0.99 7.03
N GLN A 71 13.22 -1.23 7.41
CA GLN A 71 12.61 -2.56 7.37
C GLN A 71 12.39 -3.05 5.93
N ASP A 72 11.91 -2.17 5.05
CA ASP A 72 11.70 -2.48 3.64
C ASP A 72 13.04 -2.81 2.93
N GLU A 73 14.08 -2.01 3.18
CA GLU A 73 15.43 -2.21 2.65
C GLU A 73 16.03 -3.53 3.13
N GLN A 74 15.91 -3.84 4.42
CA GLN A 74 16.40 -5.10 4.99
C GLN A 74 15.75 -6.32 4.31
N LEU A 75 14.41 -6.33 4.16
CA LEU A 75 13.75 -7.43 3.46
C LEU A 75 14.22 -7.52 2.01
N ARG A 76 14.32 -6.38 1.32
CA ARG A 76 14.73 -6.32 -0.08
C ARG A 76 16.16 -6.80 -0.30
N GLU A 77 17.08 -6.50 0.60
CA GLU A 77 18.46 -7.03 0.59
C GLU A 77 18.48 -8.56 0.74
N LEU A 78 17.60 -9.12 1.59
CA LEU A 78 17.52 -10.55 1.84
C LEU A 78 16.88 -11.34 0.69
N VAL A 79 15.80 -10.83 0.08
CA VAL A 79 15.05 -11.56 -0.97
C VAL A 79 15.40 -11.14 -2.40
N GLY A 80 16.09 -10.01 -2.56
CA GLY A 80 16.50 -9.41 -3.82
C GLY A 80 15.48 -8.44 -4.43
N ASP A 81 15.99 -7.41 -5.10
CA ASP A 81 15.21 -6.34 -5.75
C ASP A 81 14.21 -6.84 -6.81
N ASN A 82 14.47 -7.99 -7.43
CA ASN A 82 13.56 -8.57 -8.41
C ASN A 82 12.32 -9.19 -7.76
N ARG A 83 12.39 -9.57 -6.47
CA ARG A 83 11.30 -10.22 -5.74
C ARG A 83 10.59 -9.27 -4.79
N CYS A 84 11.24 -8.24 -4.26
CA CYS A 84 10.61 -7.27 -3.35
C CYS A 84 10.63 -5.85 -3.95
N ARG A 85 9.47 -5.18 -3.93
CA ARG A 85 9.33 -3.79 -4.36
C ARG A 85 8.52 -3.00 -3.34
N SER A 86 9.04 -1.84 -2.92
CA SER A 86 8.26 -0.86 -2.18
C SER A 86 7.54 0.08 -3.14
N VAL A 87 6.28 0.40 -2.84
CA VAL A 87 5.41 1.28 -3.64
C VAL A 87 4.77 2.32 -2.73
N TYR A 88 4.86 3.60 -3.10
CA TYR A 88 4.28 4.70 -2.34
C TYR A 88 3.24 5.42 -3.19
N PHE A 89 1.99 5.41 -2.73
CA PHE A 89 0.87 6.08 -3.37
C PHE A 89 0.64 7.45 -2.74
N PHE A 90 0.65 8.49 -3.58
CA PHE A 90 0.48 9.89 -3.14
C PHE A 90 -0.82 10.49 -3.66
N ILE A 91 -1.54 11.18 -2.77
CA ILE A 91 -2.72 11.97 -3.14
C ILE A 91 -2.25 13.23 -3.86
N ALA A 92 -2.80 13.46 -5.05
CA ALA A 92 -2.42 14.58 -5.92
C ALA A 92 -3.60 15.47 -6.32
N GLY A 93 -4.75 15.30 -5.66
CA GLY A 93 -5.98 16.03 -5.91
C GLY A 93 -7.05 15.73 -4.88
N GLY A 94 -8.32 15.88 -5.29
CA GLY A 94 -9.46 15.69 -4.42
C GLY A 94 -9.79 16.88 -3.51
N ASN A 95 -11.09 17.15 -3.36
CA ASN A 95 -11.61 18.20 -2.48
C ASN A 95 -12.75 17.70 -1.58
N THR A 96 -13.02 16.39 -1.54
CA THR A 96 -14.10 15.87 -0.71
C THR A 96 -13.70 15.87 0.77
N LYS A 97 -14.65 15.50 1.64
CA LYS A 97 -14.35 15.34 3.07
C LYS A 97 -13.42 14.14 3.31
N GLU A 98 -13.55 13.11 2.49
CA GLU A 98 -12.76 11.89 2.49
C GLU A 98 -11.31 12.16 2.13
N ASP A 99 -11.04 13.08 1.20
CA ASP A 99 -9.68 13.44 0.75
C ASP A 99 -8.85 14.23 1.77
N LYS A 100 -9.38 14.46 2.97
CA LYS A 100 -8.66 15.13 4.04
C LYS A 100 -7.89 14.11 4.88
N PRO A 101 -6.69 14.46 5.39
CA PRO A 101 -6.07 15.79 5.31
C PRO A 101 -5.33 16.03 3.98
N HIS A 102 -5.41 17.26 3.47
CA HIS A 102 -4.62 17.64 2.29
C HIS A 102 -3.19 18.05 2.68
N TYR A 103 -2.22 17.62 1.89
CA TYR A 103 -0.86 18.14 1.89
C TYR A 103 -0.47 18.60 0.48
N SER A 104 0.43 19.58 0.41
CA SER A 104 0.91 20.08 -0.88
C SER A 104 2.12 19.26 -1.33
N LEU A 105 2.04 18.69 -2.54
CA LEU A 105 3.20 18.05 -3.17
C LEU A 105 4.37 19.01 -3.41
N ARG A 106 4.15 20.33 -3.36
CA ARG A 106 5.22 21.35 -3.48
C ARG A 106 5.89 21.68 -2.14
N ASN A 107 5.37 21.17 -1.03
CA ASN A 107 5.96 21.39 0.28
C ASN A 107 7.39 20.79 0.32
N SER A 108 8.33 21.50 0.95
CA SER A 108 9.75 21.11 1.00
C SER A 108 9.97 19.74 1.64
N ASP A 109 9.21 19.40 2.68
CA ASP A 109 9.33 18.13 3.40
C ASP A 109 8.76 16.98 2.57
N ILE A 110 7.65 17.20 1.84
CA ILE A 110 7.11 16.23 0.88
C ILE A 110 8.09 16.02 -0.28
N GLN A 111 8.67 17.10 -0.80
CA GLN A 111 9.68 17.02 -1.85
C GLN A 111 10.96 16.29 -1.37
N GLN A 112 11.34 16.47 -0.10
CA GLN A 112 12.41 15.70 0.52
C GLN A 112 12.05 14.20 0.61
N LEU A 113 10.83 13.88 1.05
CA LEU A 113 10.33 12.51 1.11
C LEU A 113 10.34 11.85 -0.28
N LEU A 114 9.83 12.54 -1.30
CA LEU A 114 9.85 12.05 -2.70
C LEU A 114 11.28 11.75 -3.16
N ARG A 115 12.25 12.65 -2.90
CA ARG A 115 13.66 12.41 -3.21
C ARG A 115 14.23 11.21 -2.45
N GLN A 116 13.88 11.05 -1.17
CA GLN A 116 14.31 9.91 -0.37
C GLN A 116 13.76 8.58 -0.91
N ILE A 117 12.50 8.56 -1.36
CA ILE A 117 11.87 7.39 -1.99
C ILE A 117 12.55 7.08 -3.33
N SER A 118 12.76 8.08 -4.18
CA SER A 118 13.43 7.90 -5.47
C SER A 118 14.87 7.42 -5.34
N ALA A 119 15.63 7.93 -4.37
CA ALA A 119 17.01 7.50 -4.10
C ALA A 119 17.10 6.01 -3.70
N ARG A 120 16.00 5.44 -3.19
CA ARG A 120 15.88 4.04 -2.78
C ARG A 120 15.31 3.14 -3.87
N GLN A 121 15.14 3.66 -5.09
CA GLN A 121 14.55 2.95 -6.23
C GLN A 121 13.16 2.34 -5.92
N ALA A 122 12.44 2.93 -4.96
CA ALA A 122 11.06 2.57 -4.69
C ALA A 122 10.13 3.19 -5.75
N LEU A 123 9.01 2.51 -5.99
CA LEU A 123 8.05 2.91 -7.01
C LEU A 123 7.10 3.97 -6.45
N LEU A 124 6.71 4.91 -7.32
CA LEU A 124 5.73 5.95 -7.01
C LEU A 124 4.44 5.67 -7.77
N GLY A 125 3.31 5.77 -7.07
CA GLY A 125 1.99 5.56 -7.62
C GLY A 125 1.05 6.73 -7.32
N LEU A 126 0.01 6.85 -8.14
CA LEU A 126 -1.09 7.77 -7.88
C LEU A 126 -2.00 7.16 -6.81
N HIS A 127 -2.19 7.87 -5.70
CA HIS A 127 -3.33 7.60 -4.83
C HIS A 127 -4.51 8.41 -5.37
N ALA A 128 -5.31 7.80 -6.24
CA ALA A 128 -6.42 8.49 -6.88
C ALA A 128 -7.41 8.92 -5.79
N SER A 129 -7.72 10.22 -5.74
CA SER A 129 -8.56 10.78 -4.68
C SER A 129 -9.94 10.14 -4.66
N TYR A 130 -10.64 10.27 -3.54
CA TYR A 130 -12.04 9.87 -3.42
C TYR A 130 -12.92 10.64 -4.42
N GLU A 131 -12.62 11.93 -4.64
CA GLU A 131 -13.25 12.72 -5.72
C GLU A 131 -13.02 12.10 -7.10
N ALA A 132 -11.80 11.65 -7.41
CA ALA A 132 -11.49 10.98 -8.66
C ALA A 132 -12.13 9.59 -8.75
N GLY A 133 -12.36 8.93 -7.60
CA GLY A 133 -13.22 7.74 -7.54
C GLY A 133 -14.66 8.05 -7.94
N LEU A 134 -15.23 9.18 -7.49
CA LEU A 134 -16.58 9.64 -7.87
C LEU A 134 -16.66 10.14 -9.32
N ASN A 135 -15.60 10.78 -9.79
CA ASN A 135 -15.49 11.37 -11.12
C ASN A 135 -14.13 10.98 -11.76
N PRO A 136 -14.06 9.82 -12.41
CA PRO A 136 -12.82 9.25 -12.96
C PRO A 136 -12.12 10.10 -14.02
N VAL A 137 -12.81 11.08 -14.62
CA VAL A 137 -12.19 12.06 -15.53
C VAL A 137 -11.08 12.86 -14.84
N LEU A 138 -11.14 12.99 -13.51
CA LEU A 138 -10.13 13.69 -12.72
C LEU A 138 -8.80 12.94 -12.60
N ILE A 139 -8.77 11.61 -12.80
CA ILE A 139 -7.56 10.77 -12.66
C ILE A 139 -6.42 11.32 -13.51
N ALA A 140 -6.68 11.69 -14.77
CA ALA A 140 -5.66 12.23 -15.66
C ALA A 140 -5.06 13.56 -15.16
N LYS A 141 -5.87 14.40 -14.51
CA LYS A 141 -5.43 15.67 -13.91
C LYS A 141 -4.56 15.42 -12.68
N GLU A 142 -5.00 14.53 -11.79
CA GLU A 142 -4.25 14.19 -10.56
C GLU A 142 -2.92 13.51 -10.89
N LYS A 143 -2.94 12.56 -11.82
CA LYS A 143 -1.73 11.94 -12.36
C LYS A 143 -0.72 12.98 -12.86
N LYS A 144 -1.16 13.93 -13.69
CA LYS A 144 -0.28 15.01 -14.20
C LYS A 144 0.27 15.88 -13.08
N ALA A 145 -0.52 16.13 -12.03
CA ALA A 145 -0.05 16.89 -10.87
C ALA A 145 1.05 16.14 -10.11
N LEU A 146 0.90 14.83 -9.92
CA LEU A 146 1.93 13.98 -9.32
C LEU A 146 3.17 13.89 -10.20
N GLU A 147 3.02 13.59 -11.49
CA GLU A 147 4.14 13.56 -12.47
C GLU A 147 4.95 14.86 -12.41
N LYS A 148 4.28 16.02 -12.36
CA LYS A 148 4.95 17.31 -12.21
C LYS A 148 5.71 17.44 -10.89
N ALA A 149 5.17 16.94 -9.79
CA ALA A 149 5.81 17.00 -8.48
C ALA A 149 7.06 16.10 -8.37
N VAL A 150 7.14 15.04 -9.18
CA VAL A 150 8.28 14.09 -9.19
C VAL A 150 9.26 14.36 -10.34
N GLY A 151 9.26 15.59 -10.88
CA GLY A 151 10.21 16.01 -11.92
C GLY A 151 9.88 15.55 -13.34
N GLY A 152 8.61 15.20 -13.61
CA GLY A 152 8.12 14.80 -14.94
C GLY A 152 8.18 13.30 -15.22
N SER A 153 8.68 12.49 -14.29
CA SER A 153 8.66 11.03 -14.38
C SER A 153 7.23 10.51 -14.55
N LYS A 154 7.05 9.53 -15.44
CA LYS A 154 5.74 8.92 -15.70
C LYS A 154 5.30 8.05 -14.52
N ILE A 155 4.03 8.20 -14.14
CA ILE A 155 3.39 7.37 -13.12
C ILE A 155 2.56 6.31 -13.83
N HIS A 156 2.72 5.05 -13.41
CA HIS A 156 2.03 3.91 -14.02
C HIS A 156 1.21 3.10 -13.03
N LEU A 157 1.41 3.34 -11.73
CA LEU A 157 0.78 2.62 -10.65
C LEU A 157 -0.36 3.45 -10.07
N SER A 158 -1.45 2.81 -9.70
CA SER A 158 -2.59 3.46 -9.05
C SER A 158 -3.10 2.66 -7.86
N ARG A 159 -3.68 3.38 -6.90
CA ARG A 159 -4.60 2.84 -5.90
C ARG A 159 -5.65 3.90 -5.60
N HIS A 160 -6.93 3.55 -5.59
CA HIS A 160 -7.96 4.48 -5.15
C HIS A 160 -7.98 4.64 -3.63
N HIS A 161 -8.14 5.87 -3.17
CA HIS A 161 -8.40 6.19 -1.77
C HIS A 161 -9.65 5.45 -1.28
N PHE A 162 -9.57 4.87 -0.07
CA PHE A 162 -10.58 3.96 0.50
C PHE A 162 -10.92 2.73 -0.34
N LEU A 163 -9.99 2.27 -1.18
CA LEU A 163 -10.22 1.15 -2.09
C LEU A 163 -11.46 1.38 -2.99
N ALA A 164 -11.79 2.65 -3.27
CA ALA A 164 -13.03 3.08 -3.91
C ALA A 164 -13.04 2.81 -5.42
N CYS A 165 -12.82 1.55 -5.80
CA CYS A 165 -13.18 1.02 -7.11
C CYS A 165 -14.70 0.98 -7.19
N ARG A 166 -15.28 1.78 -8.10
CA ARG A 166 -16.72 1.93 -8.26
C ARG A 166 -17.21 1.09 -9.43
N GLU A 167 -17.58 1.73 -10.53
CA GLU A 167 -18.14 1.03 -11.68
C GLU A 167 -17.02 0.39 -12.50
N PRO A 168 -17.27 -0.77 -13.14
CA PRO A 168 -16.27 -1.38 -13.99
C PRO A 168 -15.74 -0.42 -15.06
N GLU A 169 -16.56 0.42 -15.66
CA GLU A 169 -16.20 1.37 -16.72
C GLU A 169 -15.22 2.45 -16.23
N ASP A 170 -15.21 2.76 -14.93
CA ASP A 170 -14.35 3.79 -14.34
C ASP A 170 -12.86 3.44 -14.47
N ALA A 171 -12.54 2.14 -14.47
CA ALA A 171 -11.18 1.66 -14.68
C ALA A 171 -10.65 1.92 -16.10
N ASP A 172 -11.52 2.22 -17.08
CA ASP A 172 -11.06 2.64 -18.41
C ASP A 172 -10.42 4.04 -18.36
N MET A 173 -10.75 4.86 -17.36
CA MET A 173 -10.07 6.15 -17.16
C MET A 173 -8.67 5.99 -16.58
N LEU A 174 -8.42 4.94 -15.80
CA LEU A 174 -7.05 4.55 -15.42
C LEU A 174 -6.23 4.19 -16.67
N GLU A 175 -6.78 3.33 -17.54
CA GLU A 175 -6.14 2.92 -18.80
C GLU A 175 -5.87 4.13 -19.70
N LYS A 176 -6.86 5.00 -19.92
CA LYS A 176 -6.71 6.24 -20.73
C LYS A 176 -5.69 7.21 -20.15
N ALA A 177 -5.51 7.24 -18.82
CA ALA A 177 -4.48 8.03 -18.16
C ALA A 177 -3.06 7.43 -18.30
N GLY A 178 -2.95 6.19 -18.82
CA GLY A 178 -1.69 5.46 -18.97
C GLY A 178 -1.24 4.74 -17.71
N ILE A 179 -2.16 4.47 -16.77
CA ILE A 179 -1.93 3.56 -15.65
C ILE A 179 -1.95 2.12 -16.17
N THR A 180 -0.98 1.33 -15.75
CA THR A 180 -0.80 -0.07 -16.15
C THR A 180 -1.02 -1.05 -15.01
N ASP A 181 -0.85 -0.61 -13.76
CA ASP A 181 -0.93 -1.47 -12.59
C ASP A 181 -1.81 -0.82 -11.51
N ASP A 182 -2.89 -1.50 -11.11
CA ASP A 182 -3.79 -1.05 -10.06
C ASP A 182 -3.72 -1.98 -8.85
N PHE A 183 -3.60 -1.39 -7.66
CA PHE A 183 -3.47 -2.08 -6.37
C PHE A 183 -4.70 -1.84 -5.48
N THR A 184 -5.86 -1.54 -6.08
CA THR A 184 -7.08 -1.14 -5.36
C THR A 184 -7.88 -2.34 -4.85
N LEU A 185 -7.81 -3.49 -5.52
CA LEU A 185 -8.72 -4.61 -5.23
C LEU A 185 -8.32 -5.39 -3.98
N GLY A 186 -8.87 -4.93 -2.85
CA GLY A 186 -8.94 -5.61 -1.55
C GLY A 186 -10.27 -5.34 -0.86
N TYR A 187 -10.53 -6.03 0.24
CA TYR A 187 -11.66 -5.74 1.13
C TYR A 187 -11.17 -4.85 2.27
N ALA A 188 -12.00 -3.87 2.68
CA ALA A 188 -11.67 -3.01 3.80
C ALA A 188 -11.93 -3.71 5.15
N ASP A 189 -12.95 -4.57 5.20
CA ASP A 189 -13.49 -5.21 6.40
C ASP A 189 -12.88 -6.58 6.71
N VAL A 190 -12.21 -7.23 5.75
CA VAL A 190 -11.53 -8.51 5.95
C VAL A 190 -10.27 -8.64 5.11
N ALA A 191 -9.16 -9.11 5.70
CA ALA A 191 -7.94 -9.36 4.93
C ALA A 191 -8.09 -10.65 4.10
N GLY A 192 -7.58 -10.67 2.86
CA GLY A 192 -7.74 -11.83 1.97
C GLY A 192 -7.80 -11.49 0.48
N PHE A 193 -8.42 -12.35 -0.31
CA PHE A 193 -8.34 -12.32 -1.78
C PHE A 193 -9.63 -11.80 -2.42
N ARG A 194 -9.82 -10.48 -2.51
CA ARG A 194 -10.99 -9.90 -3.23
C ARG A 194 -11.02 -10.28 -4.71
N LEU A 195 -9.85 -10.41 -5.34
CA LEU A 195 -9.71 -10.87 -6.73
C LEU A 195 -9.95 -12.39 -6.89
N GLY A 196 -10.15 -13.14 -5.81
CA GLY A 196 -10.24 -14.61 -5.86
C GLY A 196 -8.93 -15.31 -6.19
N THR A 197 -7.82 -14.58 -6.24
CA THR A 197 -6.49 -15.09 -6.60
C THR A 197 -5.39 -14.31 -5.87
N SER A 198 -4.27 -14.98 -5.62
CA SER A 198 -3.03 -14.38 -5.12
C SER A 198 -2.12 -13.89 -6.25
N ARG A 199 -2.54 -14.01 -7.51
CA ARG A 199 -1.74 -13.60 -8.68
C ARG A 199 -2.35 -12.37 -9.34
N PRO A 200 -1.51 -11.49 -9.92
CA PRO A 200 -2.00 -10.37 -10.69
C PRO A 200 -2.72 -10.89 -11.93
N VAL A 201 -3.81 -10.22 -12.30
CA VAL A 201 -4.63 -10.57 -13.45
C VAL A 201 -4.79 -9.38 -14.36
N ARG A 202 -4.86 -9.62 -15.66
CA ARG A 202 -5.26 -8.57 -16.59
C ARG A 202 -6.77 -8.36 -16.48
N ARG A 203 -7.18 -7.11 -16.38
CA ARG A 203 -8.59 -6.73 -16.37
C ARG A 203 -9.24 -7.14 -17.70
N ILE A 204 -10.43 -7.73 -17.62
CA ILE A 204 -11.34 -7.85 -18.76
C ILE A 204 -12.37 -6.74 -18.60
N ASN A 205 -12.51 -5.90 -19.62
CA ASN A 205 -13.57 -4.90 -19.64
C ASN A 205 -14.91 -5.64 -19.89
N PRO A 206 -15.90 -5.53 -18.99
CA PRO A 206 -17.13 -6.31 -19.10
C PRO A 206 -18.07 -5.81 -20.20
N ALA A 207 -17.95 -4.55 -20.65
CA ALA A 207 -18.82 -3.97 -21.66
C ALA A 207 -18.48 -4.45 -23.07
N ASP A 208 -17.19 -4.64 -23.37
CA ASP A 208 -16.71 -5.03 -24.70
C ASP A 208 -15.94 -6.38 -24.71
N CYS A 209 -15.84 -7.04 -23.56
CA CYS A 209 -15.07 -8.28 -23.35
C CYS A 209 -13.59 -8.17 -23.74
N ARG A 210 -13.04 -6.95 -23.81
CA ARG A 210 -11.65 -6.72 -24.21
C ARG A 210 -10.71 -7.00 -23.06
N LEU A 211 -9.61 -7.69 -23.35
CA LEU A 211 -8.51 -7.85 -22.42
C LEU A 211 -7.70 -6.55 -22.34
N SER A 212 -7.91 -5.79 -21.26
CA SER A 212 -7.22 -4.52 -21.01
C SER A 212 -5.73 -4.76 -20.72
N PRO A 213 -4.83 -3.81 -21.05
CA PRO A 213 -3.46 -3.81 -20.57
C PRO A 213 -3.35 -3.55 -19.05
N LEU A 214 -4.40 -3.06 -18.40
CA LEU A 214 -4.42 -2.83 -16.95
C LEU A 214 -4.30 -4.15 -16.18
N VAL A 215 -3.27 -4.24 -15.34
CA VAL A 215 -3.00 -5.35 -14.43
C VAL A 215 -3.55 -5.01 -13.05
N LEU A 216 -4.36 -5.90 -12.50
CA LEU A 216 -4.95 -5.78 -11.17
C LEU A 216 -4.13 -6.64 -10.21
N HIS A 217 -3.53 -6.00 -9.21
CA HIS A 217 -2.79 -6.67 -8.14
C HIS A 217 -3.70 -6.91 -6.93
N PRO A 218 -3.76 -8.13 -6.39
CA PRO A 218 -4.54 -8.41 -5.18
C PRO A 218 -3.90 -7.73 -3.97
N LEU A 219 -4.67 -6.91 -3.25
CA LEU A 219 -4.30 -6.42 -1.94
C LEU A 219 -4.60 -7.51 -0.90
N LEU A 220 -3.57 -8.08 -0.28
CA LEU A 220 -3.71 -9.24 0.61
C LEU A 220 -4.05 -8.83 2.05
N ILE A 221 -3.21 -7.96 2.63
CA ILE A 221 -3.34 -7.52 4.02
C ILE A 221 -3.21 -6.00 4.06
N MET A 222 -4.13 -5.37 4.78
CA MET A 222 -4.10 -3.95 5.11
C MET A 222 -4.11 -3.80 6.64
N ASP A 223 -3.27 -2.92 7.15
CA ASP A 223 -3.14 -2.66 8.60
C ASP A 223 -4.48 -2.35 9.28
N CYS A 224 -5.21 -1.34 8.80
CA CYS A 224 -6.44 -0.87 9.42
C CYS A 224 -7.57 -1.92 9.40
N THR A 225 -7.58 -2.82 8.41
CA THR A 225 -8.52 -3.95 8.36
C THR A 225 -8.39 -4.85 9.59
N LEU A 226 -7.17 -5.02 10.11
CA LEU A 226 -6.90 -5.94 11.22
C LEU A 226 -7.20 -5.33 12.58
N ASP A 227 -6.78 -4.07 12.81
CA ASP A 227 -6.78 -3.45 14.14
C ASP A 227 -7.94 -2.48 14.40
N ASP A 228 -8.61 -1.94 13.36
CA ASP A 228 -9.72 -1.01 13.56
C ASP A 228 -10.96 -1.74 14.08
N SER A 229 -11.54 -1.18 15.15
CA SER A 229 -12.82 -1.55 15.75
C SER A 229 -14.00 -1.69 14.78
N LYS A 230 -13.96 -1.02 13.62
CA LYS A 230 -15.01 -1.07 12.58
C LYS A 230 -14.88 -2.28 11.65
N TYR A 231 -13.73 -2.95 11.66
CA TYR A 231 -13.41 -4.07 10.78
C TYR A 231 -13.17 -5.32 11.62
N MET A 232 -12.04 -6.01 11.46
CA MET A 232 -11.81 -7.28 12.13
C MET A 232 -11.53 -7.14 13.63
N ASN A 233 -10.97 -6.00 14.07
CA ASN A 233 -10.67 -5.68 15.47
C ASN A 233 -9.98 -6.84 16.22
N LEU A 234 -8.96 -7.42 15.59
CA LEU A 234 -8.26 -8.59 16.13
C LEU A 234 -7.25 -8.17 17.19
N PRO A 235 -7.07 -8.96 18.27
CA PRO A 235 -5.87 -8.83 19.09
C PRO A 235 -4.64 -9.29 18.29
N PHE A 236 -3.45 -8.84 18.71
CA PHE A 236 -2.20 -9.08 18.00
C PHE A 236 -1.98 -10.56 17.63
N GLU A 237 -2.13 -11.48 18.58
CA GLU A 237 -1.85 -12.90 18.37
C GLU A 237 -2.79 -13.52 17.34
N ALA A 238 -4.04 -13.04 17.29
CA ALA A 238 -5.01 -13.47 16.28
C ALA A 238 -4.68 -12.86 14.92
N ALA A 239 -4.34 -11.57 14.87
CA ALA A 239 -3.97 -10.86 13.64
C ALA A 239 -2.71 -11.46 13.01
N GLU A 240 -1.67 -11.72 13.81
CA GLU A 240 -0.42 -12.33 13.36
C GLU A 240 -0.66 -13.73 12.77
N ARG A 241 -1.35 -14.60 13.52
CA ARG A 241 -1.69 -15.94 13.03
C ARG A 241 -2.53 -15.90 11.75
N TYR A 242 -3.49 -14.98 11.66
CA TYR A 242 -4.32 -14.80 10.48
C TYR A 242 -3.48 -14.41 9.25
N CYS A 243 -2.63 -13.41 9.40
CA CYS A 243 -1.74 -12.94 8.33
C CYS A 243 -0.72 -14.00 7.89
N LEU A 244 -0.11 -14.73 8.83
CA LEU A 244 0.84 -15.79 8.52
C LEU A 244 0.15 -16.94 7.75
N ASN A 245 -1.08 -17.29 8.11
CA ASN A 245 -1.88 -18.27 7.37
C ASN A 245 -2.19 -17.80 5.93
N LEU A 246 -2.50 -16.53 5.73
CA LEU A 246 -2.70 -15.97 4.38
C LEU A 246 -1.42 -16.01 3.55
N ILE A 247 -0.29 -15.60 4.13
CA ILE A 247 1.02 -15.63 3.46
C ILE A 247 1.39 -17.07 3.07
N GLU A 248 1.09 -18.05 3.92
CA GLU A 248 1.33 -19.46 3.62
C GLU A 248 0.44 -19.97 2.48
N GLN A 249 -0.82 -19.57 2.41
CA GLN A 249 -1.68 -19.88 1.26
C GLN A 249 -1.11 -19.29 -0.04
N VAL A 250 -0.61 -18.06 -0.02
CA VAL A 250 0.07 -17.46 -1.19
C VAL A 250 1.31 -18.25 -1.57
N ARG A 251 2.10 -18.68 -0.58
CA ARG A 251 3.32 -19.47 -0.79
C ARG A 251 3.00 -20.82 -1.44
N GLN A 252 1.96 -21.52 -0.96
CA GLN A 252 1.50 -22.78 -1.54
C GLN A 252 0.99 -22.61 -2.97
N ALA A 253 0.29 -21.51 -3.23
CA ALA A 253 -0.28 -21.17 -4.53
C ALA A 253 0.71 -20.48 -5.48
N GLY A 254 1.99 -20.30 -5.13
CA GLY A 254 2.96 -19.67 -6.04
C GLY A 254 2.61 -18.23 -6.44
N GLY A 255 2.02 -17.45 -5.52
CA GLY A 255 1.43 -16.13 -5.79
C GLY A 255 2.29 -14.93 -5.38
N GLU A 256 1.68 -13.75 -5.37
CA GLU A 256 2.27 -12.49 -4.92
C GLU A 256 1.67 -12.06 -3.57
N VAL A 257 2.49 -11.45 -2.72
CA VAL A 257 2.06 -10.85 -1.45
C VAL A 257 2.06 -9.34 -1.62
N SER A 258 0.90 -8.69 -1.46
CA SER A 258 0.80 -7.23 -1.41
C SER A 258 0.32 -6.80 -0.02
N LEU A 259 1.16 -6.04 0.68
CA LEU A 259 0.88 -5.51 2.01
C LEU A 259 0.62 -4.01 1.90
N LEU A 260 -0.44 -3.52 2.54
CA LEU A 260 -0.74 -2.09 2.69
C LEU A 260 -0.62 -1.67 4.14
N TRP A 261 0.30 -0.76 4.41
CA TRP A 261 0.45 -0.16 5.72
C TRP A 261 0.62 1.34 5.58
N HIS A 262 -0.12 2.10 6.37
CA HIS A 262 -0.07 3.55 6.40
C HIS A 262 1.07 4.03 7.31
N ASN A 263 1.67 5.17 6.99
CA ASN A 263 2.80 5.69 7.77
C ASN A 263 2.39 6.02 9.22
N ASN A 264 1.21 6.60 9.40
CA ASN A 264 0.67 6.93 10.72
C ASN A 264 0.36 5.69 11.58
N SER A 265 0.17 4.51 10.99
CA SER A 265 -0.03 3.27 11.75
C SER A 265 1.24 2.83 12.49
N PHE A 266 2.42 3.29 12.07
CA PHE A 266 3.67 3.03 12.77
C PHE A 266 3.88 3.89 14.02
N THR A 267 3.00 4.86 14.30
CA THR A 267 3.18 5.78 15.41
C THR A 267 3.01 5.06 16.77
N PRO A 268 4.06 4.96 17.60
CA PRO A 268 4.01 4.21 18.88
C PRO A 268 2.97 4.76 19.87
N ALA A 269 2.68 6.06 19.79
CA ALA A 269 1.72 6.73 20.67
C ALA A 269 0.27 6.27 20.47
N LEU A 270 -0.03 5.51 19.42
CA LEU A 270 -1.37 4.95 19.20
C LEU A 270 -1.64 3.69 20.03
N GLY A 271 -0.62 3.13 20.71
CA GLY A 271 -0.78 1.88 21.46
C GLY A 271 -1.19 0.68 20.61
N ASN A 272 -1.10 0.80 19.28
CA ASN A 272 -1.44 -0.27 18.35
C ASN A 272 -0.27 -1.26 18.22
N TYR A 273 -0.58 -2.48 17.78
CA TYR A 273 0.43 -3.50 17.52
C TYR A 273 0.97 -3.44 16.08
N SER A 274 0.51 -2.48 15.27
CA SER A 274 0.76 -2.43 13.83
C SER A 274 2.25 -2.45 13.44
N PRO A 275 3.15 -1.68 14.08
CA PRO A 275 4.59 -1.78 13.80
C PRO A 275 5.15 -3.17 14.11
N ARG A 276 4.76 -3.76 15.24
CA ARG A 276 5.21 -5.10 15.66
C ARG A 276 4.74 -6.18 14.69
N LEU A 277 3.48 -6.10 14.27
CA LEU A 277 2.93 -7.01 13.28
C LEU A 277 3.67 -6.89 11.95
N TYR A 278 3.89 -5.66 11.46
CA TYR A 278 4.64 -5.45 10.24
C TYR A 278 6.02 -6.12 10.27
N SER A 279 6.78 -5.89 11.35
CA SER A 279 8.10 -6.54 11.54
C SER A 279 8.01 -8.06 11.55
N SER A 280 7.00 -8.64 12.22
CA SER A 280 6.79 -10.09 12.24
C SER A 280 6.52 -10.66 10.84
N LEU A 281 5.66 -10.00 10.06
CA LEU A 281 5.37 -10.43 8.69
C LEU A 281 6.60 -10.35 7.79
N LEU A 282 7.40 -9.27 7.89
CA LEU A 282 8.63 -9.16 7.11
C LEU A 282 9.65 -10.24 7.47
N ASN A 283 9.79 -10.57 8.76
CA ASN A 283 10.66 -11.66 9.21
C ASN A 283 10.23 -12.99 8.59
N ASN A 284 8.93 -13.33 8.61
CA ASN A 284 8.43 -14.54 7.95
C ASN A 284 8.67 -14.54 6.43
N LEU A 285 8.54 -13.38 5.79
CA LEU A 285 8.79 -13.24 4.34
C LEU A 285 10.29 -13.38 3.99
N SER A 286 11.18 -13.13 4.93
CA SER A 286 12.63 -13.25 4.76
C SER A 286 13.17 -14.66 4.91
N GLU A 287 12.43 -15.55 5.60
CA GLU A 287 12.90 -16.91 5.88
C GLU A 287 12.94 -17.78 4.61
N PRO A 288 14.11 -18.38 4.28
CA PRO A 288 14.19 -19.38 3.23
C PRO A 288 13.47 -20.65 3.69
N HIS A 289 12.28 -20.91 3.15
CA HIS A 289 11.56 -22.13 3.48
C HIS A 289 12.31 -23.36 2.96
N ILE A 290 12.87 -24.13 3.89
CA ILE A 290 13.28 -25.51 3.65
C ILE A 290 11.98 -26.30 3.47
N HIS A 291 11.81 -26.93 2.31
CA HIS A 291 10.73 -27.89 2.09
C HIS A 291 10.88 -29.06 3.08
N THR A 292 10.25 -28.98 4.24
CA THR A 292 9.84 -30.16 4.97
C THR A 292 8.64 -30.72 4.22
N GLY A 293 8.94 -31.52 3.19
CA GLY A 293 7.93 -32.33 2.54
C GLY A 293 7.25 -33.15 3.62
N SER A 294 5.99 -32.82 3.92
CA SER A 294 5.09 -33.73 4.60
C SER A 294 5.07 -35.00 3.74
N LYS A 295 5.77 -36.04 4.20
CA LYS A 295 5.45 -37.40 3.80
C LYS A 295 4.00 -37.60 4.21
N CYS A 296 3.08 -37.47 3.26
CA CYS A 296 1.81 -38.14 3.35
C CYS A 296 2.16 -39.63 3.41
N ASN A 297 2.04 -40.19 4.61
CA ASN A 297 1.84 -41.62 4.75
C ASN A 297 0.45 -41.95 4.21
N GLU A 298 0.42 -43.04 3.44
CA GLU A 298 -0.72 -43.80 2.90
C GLU A 298 -1.39 -43.27 1.62
#